data_AF-A0A2K1QHQ6-F1
#
_entry.id   AF-A0A2K1QHQ6-F1
#
_cell.length_a   1.000
_cell.length_b   1.000
_cell.length_c   1.000
_cell.angle_alpha   90.00
_cell.angle_beta   90.00
_cell.angle_gamma   90.00
#
_symmetry.space_group_name_H-M   'P 1'
#
loop_
_entity.id
_entity.type
_entity.pdbx_description
1 polymer ?
#
loop_
_entity_poly.entity_id
_entity_poly.type
_entity_poly.pdbx_seq_one_letter_code
_entity_poly.pdbx_strand_id
1 'polypeptide(L)'
;MADADEDAINVNLVEEEDVEEEVPDWTAFASVSKNQSGAIPKRGEKDFESHGTNTQSQRLDASRQAMHSALSFQRTHLPKKANIATYYPSTNSAYIEVAHSPLFRSIGTNRSPKDDPLNEIKYNLNRLWLLPEEILYLIERGTVDCRWPAQEGDADDLGLPMSLQGAHAAFIGLADQHKSGLTFERYSVYSYLKRAGYHVHRAPTWDTCAAAFDQSVFPPSPSTGAFLGLNIPKLSKWWYSLGDNPQAAASGPLADRRIFRSYSDIYQSLSLMDWYDPSAQKDVGSVPRSQKLQVTWHVWKPNNAGYKKSRPGPPDFHIAVMDSRSTGLPSLADLSGLMETQQYIPPPGNISLYPKLKHGYKSVILAVVDEGVSSFIRLSDAAFGLEPLHKRDFRPNKGKGGGRRPGGKGGQGAAKK
;
A
#
# COMPACT_ATOMS: atom_id res chain seq x y z
N MET A 1 36.15 -21.08 61.68
CA MET A 1 34.81 -21.44 61.20
C MET A 1 34.24 -20.15 60.63
N ALA A 2 34.26 -19.98 59.30
CA ALA A 2 33.14 -20.36 58.41
C ALA A 2 31.95 -19.42 58.70
N ASP A 3 31.34 -18.65 57.81
CA ASP A 3 31.22 -18.54 56.35
C ASP A 3 30.69 -17.09 56.10
N ALA A 4 31.08 -16.35 55.05
CA ALA A 4 30.52 -16.34 53.69
C ALA A 4 28.99 -16.06 53.61
N ASP A 5 28.64 -15.09 52.76
CA ASP A 5 27.35 -14.85 52.08
C ASP A 5 26.60 -13.56 52.48
N GLU A 6 26.84 -12.48 51.73
CA GLU A 6 25.78 -11.62 51.19
C GLU A 6 26.18 -11.10 49.79
N ASP A 7 25.67 -11.80 48.77
CA ASP A 7 25.01 -11.27 47.58
C ASP A 7 25.62 -10.06 46.84
N ALA A 8 26.67 -10.32 46.06
CA ALA A 8 26.92 -9.55 44.83
C ALA A 8 26.05 -10.12 43.71
N ILE A 9 24.97 -9.39 43.38
CA ILE A 9 24.06 -9.70 42.28
C ILE A 9 24.85 -9.82 40.97
N ASN A 10 24.73 -10.99 40.35
CA ASN A 10 25.28 -11.31 39.04
C ASN A 10 24.52 -10.52 37.96
N VAL A 11 25.03 -9.34 37.60
CA VAL A 11 24.52 -8.57 36.45
C VAL A 11 25.22 -9.10 35.20
N ASN A 12 24.75 -10.25 34.72
CA ASN A 12 25.01 -10.67 33.34
C ASN A 12 24.07 -9.85 32.43
N LEU A 13 24.40 -8.57 32.26
CA LEU A 13 23.92 -7.79 31.12
C LEU A 13 24.76 -8.24 29.93
N VAL A 14 24.18 -9.10 29.11
CA VAL A 14 24.59 -9.19 27.71
C VAL A 14 24.19 -7.84 27.12
N GLU A 15 25.15 -6.92 27.07
CA GLU A 15 25.07 -5.78 26.16
C GLU A 15 25.02 -6.38 24.75
N GLU A 16 23.82 -6.45 24.18
CA GLU A 16 23.68 -6.51 22.74
C GLU A 16 24.25 -5.18 22.21
N GLU A 17 25.56 -5.13 21.98
CA GLU A 17 26.20 -4.02 21.28
C GLU A 17 25.44 -3.84 19.96
N ASP A 18 24.84 -2.65 19.81
CA ASP A 18 24.15 -2.19 18.61
C ASP A 18 25.10 -2.34 17.40
N VAL A 19 24.89 -3.41 16.63
CA VAL A 19 25.56 -3.64 15.33
C VAL A 19 25.23 -2.51 14.33
N GLU A 20 24.30 -1.61 14.67
CA GLU A 20 23.88 -0.49 13.84
C GLU A 20 24.84 0.72 13.87
N GLU A 21 25.74 0.85 14.86
CA GLU A 21 26.69 1.98 14.94
C GLU A 21 28.10 1.64 14.42
N GLU A 22 28.34 0.41 13.99
CA GLU A 22 29.63 0.01 13.43
C GLU A 22 29.80 0.61 12.02
N VAL A 23 30.67 1.60 11.90
CA VAL A 23 30.96 2.28 10.62
C VAL A 23 31.38 1.23 9.57
N PRO A 24 30.71 1.16 8.40
CA PRO A 24 31.04 0.17 7.38
C PRO A 24 32.50 0.25 6.95
N ASP A 25 33.20 -0.89 6.91
CA ASP A 25 34.57 -0.96 6.38
C ASP A 25 34.58 -0.87 4.84
N TRP A 26 34.97 0.29 4.32
CA TRP A 26 35.01 0.58 2.88
C TRP A 26 36.14 -0.16 2.15
N THR A 27 37.16 -0.63 2.86
CA THR A 27 38.27 -1.37 2.23
C THR A 27 37.82 -2.72 1.69
N ALA A 28 36.82 -3.34 2.33
CA ALA A 28 36.20 -4.58 1.86
C ALA A 28 35.43 -4.41 0.54
N PHE A 29 34.89 -3.22 0.25
CA PHE A 29 34.23 -2.96 -1.03
C PHE A 29 35.23 -2.80 -2.19
N ALA A 30 36.42 -2.24 -1.90
CA ALA A 30 37.48 -2.07 -2.90
C ALA A 30 38.05 -3.43 -3.38
N SER A 31 38.12 -4.43 -2.49
CA SER A 31 38.56 -5.78 -2.86
C SER A 31 37.53 -6.51 -3.74
N VAL A 32 36.23 -6.32 -3.48
CA VAL A 32 35.13 -6.87 -4.30
C VAL A 32 35.11 -6.27 -5.71
N SER A 33 35.41 -4.97 -5.86
CA SER A 33 35.48 -4.31 -7.17
C SER A 33 36.71 -4.73 -8.00
N LYS A 34 37.75 -5.30 -7.37
CA LYS A 34 39.01 -5.69 -8.03
C LYS A 34 39.16 -7.22 -8.11
N ASN A 35 38.18 -7.96 -8.62
CA ASN A 35 38.30 -9.34 -9.15
C ASN A 35 39.36 -10.26 -8.48
N GLN A 36 39.47 -10.29 -7.15
CA GLN A 36 40.35 -11.20 -6.44
C GLN A 36 39.68 -11.69 -5.17
N SER A 37 39.30 -12.97 -5.23
CA SER A 37 39.09 -13.93 -4.14
C SER A 37 38.30 -13.46 -2.91
N GLY A 38 37.15 -14.10 -2.69
CA GLY A 38 36.36 -14.01 -1.47
C GLY A 38 37.14 -14.44 -0.23
N ALA A 39 37.85 -13.50 0.39
CA ALA A 39 38.30 -13.60 1.77
C ALA A 39 37.26 -12.91 2.64
N ILE A 40 36.51 -13.72 3.40
CA ILE A 40 35.60 -13.24 4.45
C ILE A 40 36.43 -12.45 5.47
N PRO A 41 36.10 -11.19 5.78
CA PRO A 41 36.84 -10.39 6.74
C PRO A 41 36.84 -11.06 8.12
N LYS A 42 38.01 -11.13 8.77
CA LYS A 42 38.10 -11.61 10.15
C LYS A 42 37.53 -10.56 11.09
N ARG A 43 36.55 -10.98 11.88
CA ARG A 43 35.84 -10.20 12.90
C ARG A 43 36.80 -9.71 13.99
N GLY A 44 36.82 -8.40 14.24
CA GLY A 44 37.32 -7.74 15.44
C GLY A 44 38.85 -7.72 15.65
N GLU A 45 39.55 -6.77 15.04
CA GLU A 45 40.83 -6.28 15.60
C GLU A 45 40.53 -5.07 16.49
N LYS A 46 40.42 -5.32 17.81
CA LYS A 46 40.24 -4.29 18.83
C LYS A 46 41.57 -3.57 19.08
N ASP A 47 41.99 -2.74 18.13
CA ASP A 47 43.27 -1.99 18.16
C ASP A 47 43.09 -0.56 18.73
N PHE A 48 42.45 -0.42 19.89
CA PHE A 48 42.23 0.90 20.54
C PHE A 48 43.34 1.30 21.53
N GLU A 49 44.56 0.79 21.37
CA GLU A 49 45.73 1.33 22.06
C GLU A 49 46.56 2.15 21.08
N SER A 50 46.86 3.41 21.41
CA SER A 50 47.68 4.30 20.59
C SER A 50 49.12 3.83 20.61
N HIS A 51 49.46 2.84 19.80
CA HIS A 51 50.85 2.47 19.57
C HIS A 51 51.49 3.57 18.71
N GLY A 52 52.69 4.04 19.07
CA GLY A 52 53.41 5.14 18.41
C GLY A 52 53.87 4.86 16.96
N THR A 53 53.19 3.95 16.27
CA THR A 53 53.41 3.54 14.90
C THR A 53 52.41 4.24 13.96
N ASN A 54 52.88 4.64 12.77
CA ASN A 54 52.06 5.33 11.76
C ASN A 54 51.09 4.38 11.03
N THR A 55 50.88 3.16 11.55
CA THR A 55 50.08 2.11 10.92
C THR A 55 48.58 2.40 11.05
N GLN A 56 48.17 3.03 12.16
CA GLN A 56 46.78 3.42 12.41
C GLN A 56 46.31 4.53 11.46
N SER A 57 47.13 5.58 11.30
CA SER A 57 46.84 6.68 10.35
C SER A 57 46.78 6.18 8.91
N GLN A 58 47.70 5.29 8.50
CA GLN A 58 47.69 4.68 7.18
C GLN A 58 46.43 3.83 6.92
N ARG A 59 45.98 3.05 7.91
CA ARG A 59 44.72 2.30 7.82
C ARG A 59 43.51 3.23 7.68
N LEU A 60 43.46 4.33 8.45
CA LEU A 60 42.39 5.33 8.36
C LEU A 60 42.38 6.04 6.99
N ASP A 61 43.55 6.44 6.49
CA ASP A 61 43.68 7.08 5.19
C ASP A 61 43.30 6.14 4.04
N ALA A 62 43.68 4.86 4.13
CA ALA A 62 43.27 3.82 3.18
C ALA A 62 41.75 3.62 3.17
N SER A 63 41.11 3.58 4.34
CA SER A 63 39.65 3.50 4.46
C SER A 63 38.96 4.73 3.86
N ARG A 64 39.48 5.95 4.14
CA ARG A 64 38.95 7.20 3.56
C ARG A 64 39.08 7.22 2.03
N GLN A 65 40.23 6.80 1.50
CA GLN A 65 40.43 6.71 0.05
C GLN A 65 39.53 5.66 -0.60
N ALA A 66 39.32 4.51 0.05
CA ALA A 66 38.40 3.48 -0.42
C ALA A 66 36.95 4.00 -0.46
N MET A 67 36.52 4.75 0.55
CA MET A 67 35.21 5.42 0.57
C MET A 67 35.08 6.41 -0.59
N HIS A 68 36.04 7.30 -0.80
CA HIS A 68 36.02 8.25 -1.91
C HIS A 68 36.01 7.55 -3.27
N SER A 69 36.79 6.47 -3.42
CA SER A 69 36.80 5.65 -4.64
C SER A 69 35.43 5.03 -4.90
N ALA A 70 34.77 4.49 -3.88
CA ALA A 70 33.44 3.89 -4.00
C ALA A 70 32.38 4.94 -4.37
N LEU A 71 32.43 6.14 -3.77
CA LEU A 71 31.53 7.24 -4.11
C LEU A 71 31.77 7.81 -5.51
N SER A 72 33.03 7.79 -5.98
CA SER A 72 33.39 8.29 -7.31
C SER A 72 33.05 7.33 -8.44
N PHE A 73 32.70 6.08 -8.13
CA PHE A 73 32.40 5.07 -9.15
C PHE A 73 31.18 5.50 -9.99
N GLN A 74 31.43 5.79 -11.27
CA GLN A 74 30.36 6.10 -12.22
C GLN A 74 29.56 4.83 -12.52
N ARG A 75 28.25 4.87 -12.24
CA ARG A 75 27.32 3.84 -12.68
C ARG A 75 27.30 3.80 -14.20
N THR A 76 27.68 2.67 -14.78
CA THR A 76 27.67 2.43 -16.22
C THR A 76 26.67 1.34 -16.56
N HIS A 77 26.00 1.47 -17.70
CA HIS A 77 25.12 0.43 -18.21
C HIS A 77 25.96 -0.70 -18.81
N LEU A 78 25.51 -1.96 -18.64
CA LEU A 78 26.18 -3.07 -19.32
C LEU A 78 26.00 -2.90 -20.84
N PRO A 79 27.09 -2.88 -21.63
CA PRO A 79 27.02 -2.61 -23.07
C PRO A 79 26.31 -3.73 -23.83
N LYS A 80 26.36 -4.97 -23.33
CA LYS A 80 25.63 -6.10 -23.92
C LYS A 80 24.17 -6.06 -23.41
N LYS A 81 23.23 -5.76 -24.31
CA LYS A 81 21.78 -5.61 -24.04
C LYS A 81 21.40 -4.33 -23.28
N ALA A 82 22.04 -3.21 -23.61
CA ALA A 82 21.58 -1.91 -23.14
C ALA A 82 20.16 -1.64 -23.65
N ASN A 83 19.28 -1.23 -22.74
CA ASN A 83 17.94 -0.78 -23.12
C ASN A 83 18.02 0.72 -23.37
N ILE A 84 18.08 1.11 -24.63
CA ILE A 84 18.11 2.51 -25.04
C ILE A 84 16.66 2.95 -25.27
N ALA A 85 16.25 4.00 -24.58
CA ALA A 85 14.96 4.63 -24.74
C ALA A 85 15.11 6.00 -25.39
N THR A 86 14.25 6.33 -26.34
CA THR A 86 14.21 7.66 -26.97
C THR A 86 13.05 8.45 -26.40
N TYR A 87 13.33 9.68 -25.95
CA TYR A 87 12.31 10.60 -25.47
C TYR A 87 11.43 11.09 -26.63
N TYR A 88 10.12 11.15 -26.39
CA TYR A 88 9.14 11.66 -27.34
C TYR A 88 8.48 12.93 -26.77
N PRO A 89 8.85 14.12 -27.27
CA PRO A 89 8.39 15.39 -26.71
C PRO A 89 6.87 15.57 -26.72
N SER A 90 6.15 15.14 -27.76
CA SER A 90 4.73 15.48 -27.91
C SER A 90 3.83 14.90 -26.82
N THR A 91 4.15 13.72 -26.29
CA THR A 91 3.38 13.06 -25.21
C THR A 91 4.14 12.96 -23.90
N ASN A 92 5.33 13.56 -23.80
CA ASN A 92 6.22 13.43 -22.64
C ASN A 92 6.43 11.96 -22.21
N SER A 93 6.60 11.09 -23.21
CA SER A 93 6.75 9.65 -23.02
C SER A 93 8.07 9.19 -23.62
N ALA A 94 8.50 7.98 -23.31
CA ALA A 94 9.68 7.40 -23.95
C ALA A 94 9.33 6.06 -24.58
N TYR A 95 10.02 5.69 -25.65
CA TYR A 95 9.85 4.37 -26.25
C TYR A 95 11.18 3.63 -26.36
N ILE A 96 11.11 2.31 -26.32
CA ILE A 96 12.23 1.39 -26.51
C ILE A 96 11.88 0.52 -27.71
N GLU A 97 12.79 0.45 -28.69
CA GLU A 97 12.61 -0.39 -29.88
C GLU A 97 12.80 -1.88 -29.56
N VAL A 98 13.85 -2.21 -28.79
CA VAL A 98 14.19 -3.59 -28.40
C VAL A 98 14.31 -3.70 -26.89
N ALA A 99 13.35 -4.40 -26.28
CA ALA A 99 13.24 -4.56 -24.84
C ALA A 99 13.95 -5.85 -24.36
N HIS A 100 14.98 -5.71 -23.52
CA HIS A 100 15.73 -6.86 -22.98
C HIS A 100 15.51 -7.12 -21.48
N SER A 101 15.05 -6.14 -20.71
CA SER A 101 14.92 -6.25 -19.26
C SER A 101 13.69 -7.07 -18.82
N PRO A 102 13.81 -7.96 -17.81
CA PRO A 102 12.65 -8.66 -17.25
C PRO A 102 11.64 -7.71 -16.57
N LEU A 103 12.04 -6.48 -16.24
CA LEU A 103 11.18 -5.47 -15.63
C LEU A 103 10.05 -5.01 -16.55
N PHE A 104 10.24 -5.12 -17.86
CA PHE A 104 9.22 -4.77 -18.86
C PHE A 104 8.01 -5.72 -18.83
N ARG A 105 8.08 -6.82 -18.07
CA ARG A 105 6.91 -7.67 -17.79
C ARG A 105 5.86 -6.94 -16.95
N SER A 106 6.27 -6.04 -16.05
CA SER A 106 5.38 -5.30 -15.15
C SER A 106 5.32 -3.79 -15.42
N ILE A 107 6.20 -3.27 -16.29
CA ILE A 107 6.34 -1.84 -16.63
C ILE A 107 6.19 -1.66 -18.15
N GLY A 108 5.56 -0.56 -18.56
CA GLY A 108 5.42 -0.15 -19.96
C GLY A 108 4.29 -0.86 -20.71
N THR A 109 3.93 -0.32 -21.86
CA THR A 109 2.88 -0.83 -22.74
C THR A 109 3.46 -1.18 -24.10
N ASN A 110 3.25 -2.40 -24.58
CA ASN A 110 3.67 -2.78 -25.93
C ASN A 110 2.61 -2.28 -26.90
N ARG A 111 2.97 -1.41 -27.83
CA ARG A 111 2.07 -0.96 -28.89
C ARG A 111 2.38 -1.69 -30.19
N SER A 112 1.31 -2.05 -30.89
CA SER A 112 1.37 -2.55 -32.26
C SER A 112 1.75 -1.39 -33.20
N PRO A 113 2.39 -1.64 -34.35
CA PRO A 113 2.66 -0.62 -35.36
C PRO A 113 1.45 0.23 -35.78
N LYS A 114 0.21 -0.28 -35.62
CA LYS A 114 -1.03 0.45 -35.94
C LYS A 114 -1.40 1.52 -34.91
N ASP A 115 -1.02 1.30 -33.65
CA ASP A 115 -1.38 2.15 -32.50
C ASP A 115 -0.20 3.04 -32.06
N ASP A 116 0.91 3.00 -32.81
CA ASP A 116 2.14 3.70 -32.53
C ASP A 116 2.02 5.18 -32.94
N PRO A 117 2.14 6.16 -32.02
CA PRO A 117 1.99 7.58 -32.36
C PRO A 117 3.05 8.10 -33.33
N LEU A 118 4.15 7.37 -33.52
CA LEU A 118 5.18 7.72 -34.49
C LEU A 118 4.71 7.44 -35.95
N ASN A 119 3.65 6.64 -36.16
CA ASN A 119 3.11 6.26 -37.47
C ASN A 119 4.16 5.74 -38.48
N GLU A 120 5.31 5.25 -38.00
CA GLU A 120 6.33 4.63 -38.82
C GLU A 120 5.96 3.17 -39.09
N ILE A 121 5.66 2.84 -40.35
CA ILE A 121 5.34 1.47 -40.77
C ILE A 121 6.64 0.67 -40.91
N LYS A 122 7.27 0.32 -39.80
CA LYS A 122 8.31 -0.73 -39.75
C LYS A 122 7.63 -2.07 -39.50
N TYR A 123 7.66 -2.97 -40.48
CA TYR A 123 7.07 -4.30 -40.37
C TYR A 123 7.65 -5.05 -39.15
N ASN A 124 6.78 -5.65 -38.33
CA ASN A 124 7.12 -6.48 -37.15
C ASN A 124 7.80 -5.79 -35.96
N LEU A 125 7.82 -4.46 -35.88
CA LEU A 125 8.36 -3.76 -34.71
C LEU A 125 7.28 -3.53 -33.64
N ASN A 126 7.35 -4.27 -32.53
CA ASN A 126 6.55 -3.96 -31.34
C ASN A 126 7.36 -3.07 -30.40
N ARG A 127 7.11 -1.75 -30.41
CA ARG A 127 7.79 -0.81 -29.52
C ARG A 127 7.18 -0.85 -28.13
N LEU A 128 8.05 -0.79 -27.11
CA LEU A 128 7.63 -0.64 -25.72
C LEU A 128 7.54 0.86 -25.40
N TRP A 129 6.34 1.33 -25.11
CA TRP A 129 6.07 2.69 -24.67
C TRP A 129 6.04 2.77 -23.15
N LEU A 130 6.73 3.76 -22.60
CA LEU A 130 6.87 4.02 -21.17
C LEU A 130 6.26 5.38 -20.84
N LEU A 131 5.44 5.39 -19.80
CA LEU A 131 4.92 6.62 -19.21
C LEU A 131 6.02 7.38 -18.45
N PRO A 132 5.90 8.70 -18.23
CA PRO A 132 6.92 9.52 -17.56
C PRO A 132 7.42 8.93 -16.23
N GLU A 133 6.52 8.42 -15.37
CA GLU A 133 6.90 7.82 -14.09
C GLU A 133 7.64 6.48 -14.25
N GLU A 134 7.31 5.72 -15.29
CA GLU A 134 7.88 4.41 -15.57
C GLU A 134 9.31 4.56 -16.06
N ILE A 135 9.53 5.45 -17.03
CA ILE A 135 10.86 5.72 -17.57
C ILE A 135 11.75 6.37 -16.52
N LEU A 136 11.24 7.35 -15.76
CA LEU A 136 12.03 8.03 -14.74
C LEU A 136 12.49 7.05 -13.64
N TYR A 137 11.61 6.14 -13.21
CA TYR A 137 11.97 5.05 -12.29
C TYR A 137 13.04 4.10 -12.86
N LEU A 138 12.95 3.76 -14.15
CA LEU A 138 13.92 2.88 -14.80
C LEU A 138 15.30 3.53 -14.99
N ILE A 139 15.32 4.85 -15.20
CA ILE A 139 16.55 5.67 -15.25
C ILE A 139 17.18 5.74 -13.85
N GLU A 140 16.42 6.06 -12.80
CA GLU A 140 16.94 6.09 -11.41
C GLU A 140 17.54 4.76 -10.98
N ARG A 141 16.92 3.66 -11.41
CA ARG A 141 17.42 2.31 -11.16
C ARG A 141 18.67 1.97 -11.98
N GLY A 142 18.99 2.73 -13.03
CA GLY A 142 20.12 2.47 -13.93
C GLY A 142 19.87 1.33 -14.93
N THR A 143 18.61 1.03 -15.23
CA THR A 143 18.24 -0.09 -16.13
C THR A 143 18.03 0.30 -17.59
N VAL A 144 17.70 1.58 -17.81
CA VAL A 144 17.44 2.17 -19.12
C VAL A 144 18.29 3.42 -19.27
N ASP A 145 18.94 3.55 -20.42
CA ASP A 145 19.60 4.78 -20.87
C ASP A 145 18.59 5.57 -21.72
N CYS A 146 18.23 6.78 -21.30
CA CYS A 146 17.26 7.60 -22.00
C CYS A 146 17.96 8.69 -22.79
N ARG A 147 17.61 8.83 -24.06
CA ARG A 147 18.22 9.78 -24.99
C ARG A 147 17.19 10.78 -25.48
N TRP A 148 17.63 12.03 -25.58
CA TRP A 148 16.91 13.07 -26.31
C TRP A 148 16.89 12.70 -27.80
N PRO A 149 15.76 12.88 -28.51
CA PRO A 149 15.66 12.50 -29.91
C PRO A 149 16.71 13.22 -30.76
N ALA A 150 17.34 12.48 -31.67
CA ALA A 150 18.24 13.04 -32.67
C ALA A 150 17.49 14.01 -33.60
N GLN A 151 18.15 15.07 -34.03
CA GLN A 151 17.65 15.95 -35.08
C GLN A 151 18.11 15.45 -36.45
N GLU A 152 17.37 15.82 -37.50
CA GLU A 152 17.75 15.49 -38.88
C GLU A 152 19.13 16.09 -39.19
N GLY A 153 20.14 15.22 -39.39
CA GLY A 153 21.52 15.62 -39.69
C GLY A 153 22.55 15.30 -38.60
N ASP A 154 22.15 14.72 -37.48
CA ASP A 154 23.09 14.23 -36.46
C ASP A 154 23.90 13.01 -36.96
N ALA A 155 25.18 12.94 -36.58
CA ALA A 155 26.09 11.87 -37.03
C ALA A 155 25.72 10.48 -36.46
N ASP A 156 25.11 10.47 -35.27
CA ASP A 156 24.63 9.28 -34.60
C ASP A 156 23.09 9.37 -34.48
N ASP A 157 22.35 8.56 -35.25
CA ASP A 157 20.87 8.47 -35.21
C ASP A 157 20.29 8.13 -33.81
N LEU A 158 21.15 7.92 -32.81
CA LEU A 158 20.80 7.51 -31.46
C LEU A 158 20.46 8.68 -30.53
N GLY A 159 20.81 9.92 -30.87
CA GLY A 159 20.50 11.11 -30.07
C GLY A 159 21.35 11.29 -28.79
N LEU A 160 21.10 12.38 -28.06
CA LEU A 160 21.91 12.82 -26.91
C LEU A 160 21.50 12.09 -25.61
N PRO A 161 22.41 11.38 -24.90
CA PRO A 161 22.08 10.76 -23.62
C PRO A 161 21.71 11.80 -22.55
N MET A 162 20.60 11.56 -21.86
CA MET A 162 20.10 12.41 -20.80
C MET A 162 20.70 12.02 -19.45
N SER A 163 21.17 13.00 -18.69
CA SER A 163 21.51 12.79 -17.28
C SER A 163 20.26 12.52 -16.44
N LEU A 164 20.42 11.95 -15.25
CA LEU A 164 19.29 11.74 -14.33
C LEU A 164 18.57 13.06 -14.02
N GLN A 165 19.32 14.13 -13.78
CA GLN A 165 18.76 15.46 -13.54
C GLN A 165 18.05 16.00 -14.79
N GLY A 166 18.63 15.78 -15.97
CA GLY A 166 18.01 16.14 -17.24
C GLY A 166 16.69 15.40 -17.47
N ALA A 167 16.62 14.12 -17.09
CA ALA A 167 15.40 13.32 -17.14
C ALA A 167 14.32 13.85 -16.18
N HIS A 168 14.67 14.15 -14.93
CA HIS A 168 13.76 14.79 -13.99
C HIS A 168 13.23 16.13 -14.53
N ALA A 169 14.10 16.96 -15.08
CA ALA A 169 13.72 18.24 -15.68
C ALA A 169 12.81 18.06 -16.91
N ALA A 170 13.05 17.06 -17.75
CA ALA A 170 12.21 16.78 -18.91
C ALA A 170 10.84 16.24 -18.49
N PHE A 171 10.80 15.16 -17.70
CA PHE A 171 9.55 14.46 -17.41
C PHE A 171 8.66 15.19 -16.39
N ILE A 172 9.25 15.79 -15.35
CA ILE A 172 8.53 16.53 -14.31
C ILE A 172 8.50 18.03 -14.64
N GLY A 173 9.62 18.62 -15.05
CA GLY A 173 9.71 20.06 -15.31
C GLY A 173 8.89 20.54 -16.52
N LEU A 174 8.71 19.70 -17.54
CA LEU A 174 7.84 20.00 -18.68
C LEU A 174 6.42 19.42 -18.51
N ALA A 175 6.09 18.85 -17.34
CA ALA A 175 4.81 18.19 -17.11
C ALA A 175 3.60 19.09 -17.39
N ASP A 176 3.70 20.38 -17.08
CA ASP A 176 2.62 21.37 -17.24
C ASP A 176 2.22 21.59 -18.71
N GLN A 177 3.11 21.29 -19.65
CA GLN A 177 2.82 21.42 -21.09
C GLN A 177 1.93 20.29 -21.61
N HIS A 178 1.79 19.20 -20.84
CA HIS A 178 1.05 18.01 -21.22
C HIS A 178 -0.17 17.81 -20.33
N LYS A 179 -1.29 17.41 -20.94
CA LYS A 179 -2.55 17.15 -20.19
C LYS A 179 -2.38 16.13 -19.06
N SER A 180 -1.45 15.18 -19.24
CA SER A 180 -1.17 14.09 -18.29
C SER A 180 0.17 14.28 -17.58
N GLY A 181 0.37 15.48 -17.05
CA GLY A 181 1.56 15.86 -16.30
C GLY A 181 1.81 14.99 -15.07
N LEU A 182 3.08 14.63 -14.87
CA LEU A 182 3.55 13.94 -13.68
C LEU A 182 4.07 14.98 -12.68
N THR A 183 3.48 15.01 -11.48
CA THR A 183 4.04 15.81 -10.38
C THR A 183 5.07 15.00 -9.59
N PHE A 184 5.95 15.68 -8.88
CA PHE A 184 6.99 15.05 -8.07
C PHE A 184 6.40 14.14 -6.99
N GLU A 185 5.29 14.53 -6.37
CA GLU A 185 4.64 13.77 -5.30
C GLU A 185 4.02 12.48 -5.82
N ARG A 186 3.42 12.53 -7.01
CA ARG A 186 2.91 11.33 -7.68
C ARG A 186 4.05 10.37 -7.99
N TYR A 187 5.18 10.90 -8.46
CA TYR A 187 6.37 10.12 -8.75
C TYR A 187 7.00 9.50 -7.50
N SER A 188 7.11 10.25 -6.40
CA SER A 188 7.71 9.75 -5.15
C SER A 188 6.93 8.55 -4.59
N VAL A 189 5.59 8.61 -4.64
CA VAL A 189 4.71 7.51 -4.26
C VAL A 189 4.87 6.31 -5.22
N TYR A 190 4.92 6.57 -6.53
CA TYR A 190 5.14 5.53 -7.53
C TYR A 190 6.47 4.78 -7.32
N SER A 191 7.57 5.52 -7.15
CA SER A 191 8.90 4.95 -6.97
C SER A 191 9.00 4.15 -5.67
N TYR A 192 8.35 4.61 -4.59
CA TYR A 192 8.26 3.90 -3.33
C TYR A 192 7.52 2.57 -3.48
N LEU A 193 6.32 2.58 -4.07
CA LEU A 193 5.51 1.38 -4.25
C LEU A 193 6.18 0.36 -5.17
N LYS A 194 6.84 0.82 -6.24
CA LYS A 194 7.62 -0.05 -7.13
C LYS A 194 8.82 -0.68 -6.43
N ARG A 195 9.53 0.07 -5.58
CA ARG A 195 10.62 -0.48 -4.76
C ARG A 195 10.13 -1.51 -3.74
N ALA A 196 8.94 -1.31 -3.17
CA ALA A 196 8.28 -2.29 -2.31
C ALA A 196 7.74 -3.52 -3.07
N GLY A 197 7.86 -3.56 -4.40
CA GLY A 197 7.51 -4.72 -5.22
C GLY A 197 6.07 -4.74 -5.73
N TYR A 198 5.26 -3.72 -5.45
CA TYR A 198 3.88 -3.67 -5.92
C TYR A 198 3.80 -3.44 -7.44
N HIS A 199 2.70 -3.90 -8.03
CA HIS A 199 2.32 -3.47 -9.37
C HIS A 199 1.47 -2.21 -9.26
N VAL A 200 1.78 -1.19 -10.05
CA VAL A 200 1.20 0.14 -9.97
C VAL A 200 0.83 0.56 -11.38
N HIS A 201 -0.41 1.01 -11.57
CA HIS A 201 -0.92 1.60 -12.82
C HIS A 201 -1.63 2.91 -12.52
N ARG A 202 -1.62 3.84 -13.50
CA ARG A 202 -2.42 5.06 -13.42
C ARG A 202 -3.90 4.70 -13.30
N ALA A 203 -4.60 5.36 -12.39
CA ALA A 203 -6.05 5.26 -12.28
C ALA A 203 -6.73 5.89 -13.51
N PRO A 204 -7.93 5.45 -13.90
CA PRO A 204 -8.68 6.08 -15.00
C PRO A 204 -9.06 7.54 -14.70
N THR A 205 -9.11 7.90 -13.41
CA THR A 205 -9.37 9.26 -12.90
C THR A 205 -8.11 10.14 -12.86
N TRP A 206 -7.05 9.81 -13.59
CA TRP A 206 -5.79 10.55 -13.52
C TRP A 206 -5.89 12.00 -14.08
N ASP A 207 -6.55 12.16 -15.23
CA ASP A 207 -6.66 13.44 -15.95
C ASP A 207 -8.04 14.12 -15.75
N THR A 208 -9.09 13.34 -15.49
CA THR A 208 -10.47 13.84 -15.45
C THR A 208 -11.18 13.39 -14.18
N CYS A 209 -11.94 14.30 -13.57
CA CYS A 209 -12.94 13.93 -12.57
C CYS A 209 -13.89 12.87 -13.15
N ALA A 210 -14.27 11.87 -12.36
CA ALA A 210 -15.25 10.87 -12.79
C ALA A 210 -16.56 11.57 -13.20
N ALA A 211 -16.99 11.40 -14.45
CA ALA A 211 -18.22 12.01 -14.95
C ALA A 211 -19.48 11.28 -14.46
N ALA A 212 -19.34 10.00 -14.11
CA ALA A 212 -20.40 9.14 -13.61
C ALA A 212 -19.83 8.12 -12.62
N PHE A 213 -20.69 7.57 -11.77
CA PHE A 213 -20.33 6.45 -10.91
C PHE A 213 -20.18 5.17 -11.72
N ASP A 214 -19.16 4.37 -11.41
CA ASP A 214 -19.07 3.01 -11.93
C ASP A 214 -20.08 2.10 -11.21
N GLN A 215 -20.62 1.10 -11.89
CA GLN A 215 -21.57 0.15 -11.30
C GLN A 215 -20.94 -0.61 -10.12
N SER A 216 -19.61 -0.78 -10.12
CA SER A 216 -18.84 -1.42 -9.05
C SER A 216 -18.84 -0.64 -7.73
N VAL A 217 -19.28 0.63 -7.73
CA VAL A 217 -19.38 1.50 -6.56
C VAL A 217 -20.55 1.11 -5.64
N PHE A 218 -21.58 0.49 -6.21
CA PHE A 218 -22.80 0.15 -5.50
C PHE A 218 -22.81 -1.35 -5.15
N PRO A 219 -23.47 -1.73 -4.03
CA PRO A 219 -23.68 -3.13 -3.71
C PRO A 219 -24.41 -3.83 -4.86
N PRO A 220 -24.08 -5.10 -5.15
CA PRO A 220 -24.79 -5.84 -6.17
C PRO A 220 -26.27 -5.89 -5.80
N SER A 221 -27.14 -5.42 -6.69
CA SER A 221 -28.58 -5.52 -6.47
C SER A 221 -28.91 -7.00 -6.19
N PRO A 222 -29.65 -7.32 -5.11
CA PRO A 222 -30.04 -8.70 -4.87
C PRO A 222 -30.77 -9.17 -6.13
N SER A 223 -30.20 -10.16 -6.83
CA SER A 223 -30.87 -10.73 -7.97
C SER A 223 -32.19 -11.27 -7.44
N THR A 224 -33.29 -10.65 -7.85
CA THR A 224 -34.63 -11.19 -7.64
C THR A 224 -34.73 -12.40 -8.56
N GLY A 225 -33.98 -13.46 -8.25
CA GLY A 225 -34.20 -14.77 -8.83
C GLY A 225 -35.66 -15.08 -8.58
N ALA A 226 -36.41 -15.24 -9.66
CA ALA A 226 -37.80 -15.65 -9.64
C ALA A 226 -37.91 -17.08 -9.09
N PHE A 227 -37.64 -17.25 -7.80
CA PHE A 227 -38.13 -18.38 -7.04
C PHE A 227 -39.63 -18.12 -6.81
N LEU A 228 -40.42 -18.56 -7.78
CA LEU A 228 -41.81 -18.97 -7.57
C LEU A 228 -41.79 -20.06 -6.48
N GLY A 229 -41.89 -19.65 -5.22
CA GLY A 229 -41.90 -20.60 -4.10
C GLY A 229 -41.64 -19.95 -2.75
N LEU A 230 -42.72 -19.53 -2.09
CA LEU A 230 -42.84 -19.37 -0.63
C LEU A 230 -41.70 -18.58 0.07
N ASN A 231 -41.68 -17.26 -0.14
CA ASN A 231 -40.94 -16.33 0.71
C ASN A 231 -41.59 -16.20 2.11
N ILE A 232 -41.29 -17.15 3.01
CA ILE A 232 -41.68 -17.12 4.42
C ILE A 232 -40.88 -16.13 5.32
N PRO A 233 -39.73 -15.50 4.95
CA PRO A 233 -39.06 -14.58 5.88
C PRO A 233 -39.69 -13.19 5.95
N LYS A 234 -40.69 -12.86 5.12
CA LYS A 234 -41.42 -11.58 5.20
C LYS A 234 -42.52 -11.57 6.25
N LEU A 235 -43.10 -12.73 6.59
CA LEU A 235 -44.11 -12.79 7.66
C LEU A 235 -43.48 -12.54 9.02
N SER A 236 -42.31 -13.11 9.34
CA SER A 236 -41.69 -12.84 10.65
C SER A 236 -41.36 -11.35 10.85
N LYS A 237 -40.86 -10.67 9.81
CA LYS A 237 -40.63 -9.21 9.84
C LYS A 237 -41.92 -8.40 10.02
N TRP A 238 -43.05 -8.84 9.46
CA TRP A 238 -44.34 -8.17 9.64
C TRP A 238 -44.83 -8.22 11.10
N TRP A 239 -44.56 -9.31 11.83
CA TRP A 239 -44.97 -9.44 13.24
C TRP A 239 -44.06 -8.65 14.19
N TYR A 240 -42.79 -8.43 13.84
CA TYR A 240 -41.89 -7.53 14.59
C TYR A 240 -42.07 -6.04 14.19
N SER A 241 -42.50 -5.76 12.96
CA SER A 241 -42.74 -4.40 12.44
C SER A 241 -44.03 -3.75 12.96
N LEU A 242 -44.98 -4.51 13.50
CA LEU A 242 -46.24 -3.99 14.05
C LEU A 242 -46.07 -3.21 15.37
N GLY A 243 -44.86 -3.15 15.93
CA GLY A 243 -44.57 -2.42 17.16
C GLY A 243 -43.61 -1.25 17.02
N ASP A 244 -42.88 -1.12 15.92
CA ASP A 244 -41.72 -0.21 15.84
C ASP A 244 -42.12 1.07 15.11
N ASN A 245 -42.73 2.01 15.84
CA ASN A 245 -43.04 3.33 15.33
C ASN A 245 -41.97 4.30 15.86
N PRO A 246 -40.91 4.63 15.09
CA PRO A 246 -39.80 5.45 15.57
C PRO A 246 -40.23 6.86 16.01
N GLN A 247 -41.40 7.33 15.54
CA GLN A 247 -41.99 8.61 15.94
C GLN A 247 -42.56 8.61 17.37
N ALA A 248 -42.82 7.46 17.98
CA ALA A 248 -43.31 7.37 19.35
C ALA A 248 -42.19 7.56 20.41
N ALA A 249 -40.92 7.42 20.01
CA ALA A 249 -39.76 7.54 20.90
C ALA A 249 -39.30 8.99 21.14
N ALA A 250 -39.77 9.96 20.35
CA ALA A 250 -39.31 11.35 20.42
C ALA A 250 -39.85 12.12 21.64
N SER A 251 -40.95 11.68 22.27
CA SER A 251 -41.60 12.39 23.38
C SER A 251 -42.12 11.46 24.50
N GLY A 252 -41.64 10.21 24.55
CA GLY A 252 -42.02 9.19 25.54
C GLY A 252 -40.85 8.68 26.39
N PRO A 253 -41.12 7.84 27.41
CA PRO A 253 -40.06 7.15 28.16
C PRO A 253 -39.18 6.31 27.22
N LEU A 254 -37.86 6.38 27.39
CA LEU A 254 -36.81 5.76 26.55
C LEU A 254 -37.02 4.25 26.30
N ALA A 255 -37.65 3.56 27.25
CA ALA A 255 -38.17 2.22 27.03
C ALA A 255 -39.69 2.31 27.12
N ASP A 256 -40.37 1.98 26.02
CA ASP A 256 -41.82 1.81 26.00
C ASP A 256 -42.22 0.83 27.12
N ARG A 257 -43.41 0.96 27.72
CA ARG A 257 -43.89 0.10 28.82
C ARG A 257 -44.27 -1.31 28.32
N ARG A 258 -43.44 -1.88 27.44
CA ARG A 258 -43.63 -3.19 26.82
C ARG A 258 -42.88 -4.26 27.60
N ILE A 259 -43.39 -5.48 27.51
CA ILE A 259 -42.73 -6.65 28.04
C ILE A 259 -41.68 -7.10 27.03
N PHE A 260 -40.41 -6.88 27.34
CA PHE A 260 -39.29 -7.35 26.52
C PHE A 260 -39.01 -8.82 26.83
N ARG A 261 -38.85 -9.65 25.78
CA ARG A 261 -38.57 -11.09 25.92
C ARG A 261 -37.08 -11.43 25.74
N SER A 262 -36.36 -10.59 25.00
CA SER A 262 -34.92 -10.70 24.80
C SER A 262 -34.24 -9.36 25.10
N TYR A 263 -33.00 -9.42 25.61
CA TYR A 263 -32.16 -8.23 25.75
C TYR A 263 -31.97 -7.52 24.40
N SER A 264 -32.00 -8.24 23.28
CA SER A 264 -31.95 -7.65 21.94
C SER A 264 -33.07 -6.65 21.68
N ASP A 265 -34.27 -6.92 22.22
CA ASP A 265 -35.47 -6.13 21.94
C ASP A 265 -35.41 -4.80 22.72
N ILE A 266 -34.82 -4.83 23.91
CA ILE A 266 -34.54 -3.63 24.72
C ILE A 266 -33.57 -2.72 23.96
N TYR A 267 -32.43 -3.27 23.50
CA TYR A 267 -31.44 -2.48 22.77
C TYR A 267 -31.93 -1.97 21.42
N GLN A 268 -32.85 -2.68 20.76
CA GLN A 268 -33.53 -2.17 19.56
C GLN A 268 -34.48 -1.02 19.90
N SER A 269 -35.26 -1.11 20.99
CA SER A 269 -36.12 0.01 21.41
C SER A 269 -35.32 1.27 21.80
N LEU A 270 -34.08 1.09 22.28
CA LEU A 270 -33.18 2.19 22.64
C LEU A 270 -32.38 2.75 21.46
N SER A 271 -32.48 2.16 20.25
CA SER A 271 -31.78 2.68 19.07
C SER A 271 -32.48 3.92 18.53
N LEU A 272 -32.15 5.07 19.11
CA LEU A 272 -32.74 6.39 18.76
C LEU A 272 -32.08 7.04 17.53
N MET A 273 -30.84 6.65 17.21
CA MET A 273 -30.07 7.28 16.15
C MET A 273 -30.16 6.46 14.87
N ASP A 274 -30.58 7.13 13.78
CA ASP A 274 -30.43 6.60 12.44
C ASP A 274 -28.95 6.37 12.16
N TRP A 275 -28.63 5.19 11.62
CA TRP A 275 -27.27 4.80 11.30
C TRP A 275 -27.14 4.58 9.79
N TYR A 276 -25.93 4.82 9.29
CA TYR A 276 -25.63 4.73 7.87
C TYR A 276 -25.42 3.26 7.44
N ASP A 277 -26.17 2.84 6.41
CA ASP A 277 -26.04 1.51 5.78
C ASP A 277 -25.44 1.63 4.36
N PRO A 278 -24.19 1.21 4.14
CA PRO A 278 -23.56 1.23 2.82
C PRO A 278 -24.18 0.19 1.87
N SER A 279 -24.86 -0.84 2.38
CA SER A 279 -25.52 -1.87 1.56
C SER A 279 -26.86 -1.42 1.00
N ALA A 280 -27.43 -0.34 1.54
CA ALA A 280 -28.67 0.25 1.07
C ALA A 280 -28.46 1.32 -0.01
N GLN A 281 -27.21 1.75 -0.25
CA GLN A 281 -26.89 2.72 -1.29
C GLN A 281 -27.27 2.18 -2.68
N LYS A 282 -28.01 2.97 -3.44
CA LYS A 282 -28.39 2.68 -4.82
C LYS A 282 -27.88 3.77 -5.73
N ASP A 283 -27.71 3.42 -7.01
CA ASP A 283 -27.46 4.40 -8.04
C ASP A 283 -28.68 5.34 -8.17
N VAL A 284 -28.49 6.60 -7.78
CA VAL A 284 -29.53 7.65 -7.86
C VAL A 284 -29.38 8.43 -9.18
N GLY A 285 -28.46 8.04 -10.08
CA GLY A 285 -28.13 8.83 -11.28
C GLY A 285 -27.51 10.19 -10.95
N SER A 286 -27.06 10.38 -9.71
CA SER A 286 -26.38 11.59 -9.26
C SER A 286 -24.96 11.65 -9.83
N VAL A 287 -24.50 12.83 -10.22
CA VAL A 287 -23.09 13.06 -10.58
C VAL A 287 -22.25 13.06 -9.29
N PRO A 288 -21.07 12.43 -9.28
CA PRO A 288 -20.16 12.52 -8.13
C PRO A 288 -19.83 13.98 -7.82
N ARG A 289 -19.69 14.29 -6.52
CA ARG A 289 -19.31 15.63 -6.08
C ARG A 289 -18.01 16.06 -6.75
N SER A 290 -17.91 17.34 -7.13
CA SER A 290 -16.65 17.92 -7.59
C SER A 290 -15.62 17.82 -6.47
N GLN A 291 -14.50 17.14 -6.75
CA GLN A 291 -13.47 16.83 -5.76
C GLN A 291 -12.11 17.28 -6.27
N LYS A 292 -11.31 17.84 -5.35
CA LYS A 292 -9.89 18.14 -5.62
C LYS A 292 -9.03 16.88 -5.55
N LEU A 293 -9.36 15.98 -4.64
CA LEU A 293 -8.63 14.72 -4.44
C LEU A 293 -9.23 13.62 -5.29
N GLN A 294 -8.38 12.91 -6.03
CA GLN A 294 -8.77 11.83 -6.92
C GLN A 294 -7.84 10.65 -6.75
N VAL A 295 -8.36 9.45 -7.00
CA VAL A 295 -7.52 8.26 -7.05
C VAL A 295 -6.54 8.43 -8.19
N THR A 296 -5.26 8.31 -7.84
CA THR A 296 -4.13 8.52 -8.76
C THR A 296 -3.56 7.18 -9.20
N TRP A 297 -3.45 6.22 -8.27
CA TRP A 297 -2.84 4.91 -8.53
C TRP A 297 -3.76 3.77 -8.16
N HIS A 298 -3.83 2.78 -9.05
CA HIS A 298 -4.36 1.45 -8.76
C HIS A 298 -3.17 0.54 -8.47
N VAL A 299 -3.25 -0.24 -7.39
CA VAL A 299 -2.12 -1.04 -6.90
C VAL A 299 -2.53 -2.48 -6.64
N TRP A 300 -1.66 -3.41 -7.05
CA TRP A 300 -1.81 -4.85 -6.84
C TRP A 300 -0.62 -5.41 -6.07
N LYS A 301 -0.88 -6.40 -5.22
CA LYS A 301 0.15 -7.08 -4.43
C LYS A 301 1.11 -7.89 -5.32
N PRO A 302 2.40 -8.01 -4.95
CA PRO A 302 3.42 -8.71 -5.73
C PRO A 302 3.13 -10.20 -5.96
N ASN A 303 2.51 -10.87 -4.98
CA ASN A 303 2.32 -12.33 -5.01
C ASN A 303 0.97 -12.76 -5.60
N ASN A 304 0.32 -11.89 -6.37
CA ASN A 304 -0.96 -12.22 -6.99
C ASN A 304 -0.75 -13.08 -8.24
N ALA A 305 -0.93 -14.40 -8.11
CA ALA A 305 -0.76 -15.37 -9.19
C ALA A 305 -1.66 -15.09 -10.42
N GLY A 306 -2.74 -14.33 -10.26
CA GLY A 306 -3.65 -13.95 -11.34
C GLY A 306 -3.25 -12.68 -12.10
N TYR A 307 -2.23 -11.94 -11.66
CA TYR A 307 -1.91 -10.64 -12.24
C TYR A 307 -1.33 -10.76 -13.66
N LYS A 308 -1.96 -10.06 -14.62
CA LYS A 308 -1.47 -9.89 -15.99
C LYS A 308 -1.45 -8.41 -16.34
N LYS A 309 -0.33 -7.90 -16.87
CA LYS A 309 -0.18 -6.48 -17.25
C LYS A 309 -1.30 -5.95 -18.16
N SER A 310 -1.77 -6.76 -19.11
CA SER A 310 -2.84 -6.38 -20.03
C SER A 310 -4.25 -6.43 -19.43
N ARG A 311 -4.46 -7.27 -18.40
CA ARG A 311 -5.74 -7.47 -17.71
C ARG A 311 -5.47 -7.74 -16.23
N PRO A 312 -5.13 -6.69 -15.45
CA PRO A 312 -4.59 -6.87 -14.10
C PRO A 312 -5.63 -7.33 -13.05
N GLY A 313 -6.90 -7.52 -13.42
CA GLY A 313 -7.96 -7.85 -12.48
C GLY A 313 -8.31 -6.66 -11.58
N PRO A 314 -9.19 -6.84 -10.57
CA PRO A 314 -9.53 -5.77 -9.64
C PRO A 314 -8.30 -5.36 -8.80
N PRO A 315 -8.09 -4.05 -8.57
CA PRO A 315 -6.99 -3.57 -7.75
C PRO A 315 -7.17 -3.93 -6.26
N ASP A 316 -6.07 -4.19 -5.56
CA ASP A 316 -6.07 -4.45 -4.12
C ASP A 316 -6.16 -3.14 -3.32
N PHE A 317 -5.49 -2.09 -3.80
CA PHE A 317 -5.48 -0.78 -3.17
C PHE A 317 -5.73 0.34 -4.18
N HIS A 318 -6.52 1.33 -3.76
CA HIS A 318 -6.73 2.59 -4.45
C HIS A 318 -5.99 3.68 -3.68
N ILE A 319 -5.06 4.38 -4.35
CA ILE A 319 -4.24 5.40 -3.71
C ILE A 319 -4.55 6.76 -4.32
N ALA A 320 -4.90 7.72 -3.46
CA ALA A 320 -4.98 9.12 -3.82
C ALA A 320 -3.75 9.84 -3.25
N VAL A 321 -3.02 10.55 -4.11
CA VAL A 321 -1.82 11.30 -3.72
C VAL A 321 -2.24 12.72 -3.36
N MET A 322 -1.79 13.20 -2.21
CA MET A 322 -1.96 14.58 -1.78
C MET A 322 -0.61 15.19 -1.39
N ASP A 323 -0.39 16.41 -1.86
CA ASP A 323 0.71 17.25 -1.39
C ASP A 323 0.27 17.99 -0.13
N SER A 324 0.99 17.77 0.96
CA SER A 324 0.70 18.40 2.25
C SER A 324 0.85 19.93 2.23
N ARG A 325 1.72 20.47 1.37
CA ARG A 325 2.06 21.90 1.36
C ARG A 325 1.13 22.72 0.49
N SER A 326 0.72 22.23 -0.67
CA SER A 326 -0.22 22.94 -1.55
C SER A 326 -1.69 22.75 -1.17
N THR A 327 -2.10 21.55 -0.73
CA THR A 327 -3.53 21.24 -0.53
C THR A 327 -4.03 21.42 0.90
N GLY A 328 -3.13 21.43 1.89
CA GLY A 328 -3.50 21.49 3.31
C GLY A 328 -4.35 20.30 3.76
N LEU A 329 -5.10 20.46 4.86
CA LEU A 329 -6.02 19.42 5.34
C LEU A 329 -7.25 19.33 4.42
N PRO A 330 -7.60 18.12 3.91
CA PRO A 330 -8.73 17.97 3.01
C PRO A 330 -10.06 18.20 3.72
N SER A 331 -11.01 18.81 3.00
CA SER A 331 -12.35 19.03 3.53
C SER A 331 -13.12 17.72 3.65
N LEU A 332 -14.11 17.66 4.55
CA LEU A 332 -15.00 16.51 4.66
C LEU A 332 -15.74 16.26 3.34
N ALA A 333 -16.08 17.31 2.59
CA ALA A 333 -16.73 17.18 1.29
C ALA A 333 -15.83 16.47 0.28
N ASP A 334 -14.54 16.84 0.20
CA ASP A 334 -13.55 16.20 -0.68
C ASP A 334 -13.37 14.72 -0.29
N LEU A 335 -13.22 14.42 1.00
CA LEU A 335 -13.07 13.05 1.49
C LEU A 335 -14.32 12.21 1.24
N SER A 336 -15.51 12.77 1.49
CA SER A 336 -16.77 12.08 1.26
C SER A 336 -16.96 11.73 -0.22
N GLY A 337 -16.65 12.67 -1.12
CA GLY A 337 -16.71 12.43 -2.55
C GLY A 337 -15.69 11.35 -3.00
N LEU A 338 -14.47 11.39 -2.45
CA LEU A 338 -13.43 10.41 -2.78
C LEU A 338 -13.84 9.01 -2.35
N MET A 339 -14.50 8.88 -1.20
CA MET A 339 -15.05 7.62 -0.70
C MET A 339 -16.26 7.16 -1.49
N GLU A 340 -17.14 8.08 -1.91
CA GLU A 340 -18.31 7.77 -2.74
C GLU A 340 -17.94 7.17 -4.09
N THR A 341 -16.81 7.59 -4.68
CA THR A 341 -16.34 7.07 -5.99
C THR A 341 -15.67 5.69 -5.91
N GLN A 342 -15.43 5.14 -4.71
CA GLN A 342 -14.77 3.85 -4.56
C GLN A 342 -15.69 2.65 -4.76
N GLN A 343 -15.06 1.56 -5.18
CA GLN A 343 -15.68 0.25 -5.30
C GLN A 343 -16.20 -0.25 -3.95
N TYR A 344 -17.39 -0.86 -4.00
CA TYR A 344 -17.99 -1.53 -2.86
C TYR A 344 -17.35 -2.90 -2.66
N ILE A 345 -16.54 -3.04 -1.61
CA ILE A 345 -15.84 -4.27 -1.24
C ILE A 345 -16.20 -4.59 0.22
N PRO A 346 -17.26 -5.39 0.45
CA PRO A 346 -17.67 -5.72 1.81
C PRO A 346 -16.62 -6.61 2.50
N PRO A 347 -16.44 -6.45 3.82
CA PRO A 347 -15.53 -7.32 4.55
C PRO A 347 -16.08 -8.76 4.60
N PRO A 348 -15.21 -9.78 4.58
CA PRO A 348 -15.66 -11.17 4.63
C PRO A 348 -16.33 -11.48 5.98
N GLY A 349 -17.39 -12.28 5.95
CA GLY A 349 -18.30 -12.45 7.10
C GLY A 349 -17.71 -13.14 8.33
N ASN A 350 -16.59 -13.87 8.18
CA ASN A 350 -15.98 -14.66 9.26
C ASN A 350 -14.86 -13.91 10.03
N ILE A 351 -14.87 -12.58 9.99
CA ILE A 351 -13.88 -11.75 10.70
C ILE A 351 -14.49 -11.20 11.99
N SER A 352 -13.68 -11.08 13.05
CA SER A 352 -14.07 -10.42 14.30
C SER A 352 -14.42 -8.93 14.09
N LEU A 353 -15.06 -8.29 15.07
CA LEU A 353 -15.52 -6.90 14.95
C LEU A 353 -14.43 -5.94 14.47
N TYR A 354 -13.33 -5.83 15.22
CA TYR A 354 -12.36 -4.76 15.02
C TYR A 354 -11.70 -4.82 13.64
N PRO A 355 -11.24 -5.99 13.14
CA PRO A 355 -10.70 -6.05 11.79
C PRO A 355 -11.78 -5.89 10.71
N LYS A 356 -13.04 -6.25 10.98
CA LYS A 356 -14.17 -5.98 10.07
C LYS A 356 -14.42 -4.48 9.92
N LEU A 357 -14.44 -3.74 11.02
CA LEU A 357 -14.56 -2.28 11.03
C LEU A 357 -13.36 -1.60 10.37
N LYS A 358 -12.13 -2.09 10.62
CA LYS A 358 -10.90 -1.57 10.00
C LYS A 358 -10.84 -1.81 8.49
N HIS A 359 -11.46 -2.90 8.01
CA HIS A 359 -11.55 -3.17 6.59
C HIS A 359 -12.47 -2.15 5.90
N GLY A 360 -13.66 -1.93 6.48
CA GLY A 360 -14.72 -1.12 5.90
C GLY A 360 -15.36 -1.76 4.67
N TYR A 361 -16.40 -1.11 4.15
CA TYR A 361 -17.11 -1.49 2.92
C TYR A 361 -16.57 -0.78 1.68
N LYS A 362 -16.01 0.41 1.87
CA LYS A 362 -15.23 1.16 0.87
C LYS A 362 -13.92 1.56 1.53
N SER A 363 -12.83 1.61 0.78
CA SER A 363 -11.55 2.04 1.35
C SER A 363 -10.65 2.70 0.33
N VAL A 364 -9.93 3.73 0.77
CA VAL A 364 -8.90 4.45 0.00
C VAL A 364 -7.67 4.60 0.87
N ILE A 365 -6.50 4.59 0.26
CA ILE A 365 -5.26 4.98 0.91
C ILE A 365 -4.91 6.40 0.44
N LEU A 366 -4.79 7.32 1.39
CA LEU A 366 -4.21 8.64 1.16
C LEU A 366 -2.70 8.53 1.29
N ALA A 367 -1.97 8.90 0.25
CA ALA A 367 -0.54 9.08 0.30
C ALA A 367 -0.25 10.58 0.47
N VAL A 368 0.13 10.98 1.68
CA VAL A 368 0.49 12.35 2.05
C VAL A 368 1.98 12.51 1.82
N VAL A 369 2.35 13.44 0.92
CA VAL A 369 3.75 13.70 0.58
C VAL A 369 4.17 15.06 1.13
N ASP A 370 5.35 15.11 1.73
CA ASP A 370 6.03 16.33 2.18
C ASP A 370 7.51 16.27 1.78
N GLU A 371 7.90 17.00 0.74
CA GLU A 371 9.27 17.12 0.17
C GLU A 371 10.10 15.80 0.15
N GLY A 372 9.45 14.68 -0.17
CA GLY A 372 10.10 13.37 -0.33
C GLY A 372 9.80 12.35 0.78
N VAL A 373 9.18 12.76 1.89
CA VAL A 373 8.59 11.83 2.85
C VAL A 373 7.18 11.48 2.39
N SER A 374 6.89 10.19 2.24
CA SER A 374 5.55 9.70 1.88
C SER A 374 4.94 8.93 3.05
N SER A 375 3.82 9.42 3.56
CA SER A 375 3.04 8.79 4.63
C SER A 375 1.74 8.23 4.08
N PHE A 376 1.41 6.99 4.45
CA PHE A 376 0.19 6.31 3.97
C PHE A 376 -0.85 6.21 5.07
N ILE A 377 -2.03 6.77 4.84
CA ILE A 377 -3.17 6.75 5.76
C ILE A 377 -4.33 6.01 5.09
N ARG A 378 -4.86 4.98 5.74
CA ARG A 378 -6.04 4.26 5.23
C ARG A 378 -7.31 4.93 5.74
N LEU A 379 -8.17 5.31 4.81
CA LEU A 379 -9.55 5.70 5.06
C LEU A 379 -10.46 4.54 4.70
N SER A 380 -11.42 4.23 5.58
CA SER A 380 -12.37 3.14 5.40
C SER A 380 -13.76 3.57 5.83
N ASP A 381 -14.76 3.29 4.99
CA ASP A 381 -16.17 3.47 5.33
C ASP A 381 -16.62 2.32 6.22
N ALA A 382 -16.69 2.57 7.52
CA ALA A 382 -17.05 1.60 8.54
C ALA A 382 -18.53 1.78 8.95
N ALA A 383 -19.37 0.83 8.57
CA ALA A 383 -20.79 0.83 8.95
C ALA A 383 -20.98 0.19 10.33
N PHE A 384 -20.75 0.97 11.38
CA PHE A 384 -20.88 0.50 12.78
C PHE A 384 -22.27 -0.07 13.08
N GLY A 385 -23.33 0.45 12.46
CA GLY A 385 -24.70 0.00 12.68
C GLY A 385 -25.00 -1.42 12.19
N LEU A 386 -24.24 -1.93 11.21
CA LEU A 386 -24.39 -3.31 10.71
C LEU A 386 -23.85 -4.36 11.69
N GLU A 387 -23.06 -3.96 12.69
CA GLU A 387 -22.46 -4.84 13.69
C GLU A 387 -23.02 -4.61 15.11
N PRO A 388 -24.29 -4.98 15.38
CA PRO A 388 -24.90 -4.77 16.68
C PRO A 388 -24.22 -5.62 17.75
N LEU A 389 -23.64 -4.96 18.76
CA LEU A 389 -22.97 -5.61 19.90
C LEU A 389 -23.93 -6.51 20.71
N HIS A 390 -25.20 -6.12 20.80
CA HIS A 390 -26.20 -6.84 21.61
C HIS A 390 -26.64 -8.18 21.01
N LYS A 391 -26.38 -8.44 19.72
CA LYS A 391 -26.73 -9.73 19.07
C LYS A 391 -25.62 -10.77 19.19
N ARG A 392 -24.49 -10.39 19.78
CA ARG A 392 -23.37 -11.31 19.94
C ARG A 392 -23.58 -12.16 21.15
N ASP A 393 -23.55 -13.47 20.93
CA ASP A 393 -23.33 -14.43 21.99
C ASP A 393 -21.93 -14.17 22.53
N PHE A 394 -21.85 -13.47 23.67
CA PHE A 394 -20.65 -13.51 24.51
C PHE A 394 -20.48 -14.97 24.91
N ARG A 395 -19.70 -15.74 24.14
CA ARG A 395 -19.17 -17.00 24.65
C ARG A 395 -18.17 -16.59 25.72
N PRO A 396 -18.47 -16.77 27.02
CA PRO A 396 -17.47 -16.52 28.04
C PRO A 396 -16.27 -17.37 27.65
N ASN A 397 -15.12 -16.73 27.54
CA ASN A 397 -13.87 -17.42 27.25
C ASN A 397 -13.80 -18.55 28.25
N LYS A 398 -13.81 -19.81 27.78
CA LYS A 398 -13.81 -20.99 28.64
C LYS A 398 -12.44 -20.99 29.31
N GLY A 399 -12.32 -20.22 30.38
CA GLY A 399 -11.16 -20.21 31.23
C GLY A 399 -10.88 -21.67 31.55
N LYS A 400 -9.60 -22.04 31.51
CA LYS A 400 -9.10 -23.26 32.14
C LYS A 400 -9.33 -23.15 33.66
N GLY A 401 -10.60 -23.08 34.08
CA GLY A 401 -11.03 -23.19 35.46
C GLY A 401 -11.13 -24.67 35.75
N GLY A 402 -10.14 -25.17 36.48
CA GLY A 402 -10.02 -26.56 36.88
C GLY A 402 -11.34 -27.09 37.42
N GLY A 403 -11.86 -28.14 36.79
CA GLY A 403 -12.98 -28.88 37.31
C GLY A 403 -12.61 -29.47 38.67
N ARG A 404 -13.10 -28.87 39.76
CA ARG A 404 -13.21 -29.56 41.04
C ARG A 404 -14.28 -30.63 40.86
N ARG A 405 -13.83 -31.86 40.59
CA ARG A 405 -14.63 -33.08 40.79
C ARG A 405 -15.15 -33.08 42.24
N PRO A 406 -16.43 -33.41 42.50
CA PRO A 406 -16.90 -33.60 43.87
C PRO A 406 -16.15 -34.80 44.47
N GLY A 407 -15.42 -34.55 45.55
CA GLY A 407 -14.65 -35.58 46.26
C GLY A 407 -15.56 -36.67 46.81
N GLY A 408 -15.27 -37.92 46.43
CA GLY A 408 -15.89 -39.10 47.02
C GLY A 408 -15.53 -39.21 48.51
N LYS A 409 -16.56 -39.32 49.35
CA LYS A 409 -16.43 -39.72 50.75
C LYS A 409 -16.02 -41.19 50.81
N GLY A 410 -14.73 -41.45 51.02
CA GLY A 410 -14.22 -42.69 51.60
C GLY A 410 -14.33 -42.61 53.13
N GLY A 411 -14.90 -43.63 53.75
CA GLY A 411 -15.02 -43.73 55.20
C GLY A 411 -13.80 -44.35 55.88
N GLN A 412 -13.75 -44.22 57.21
CA GLN A 412 -13.57 -45.30 58.21
C GLN A 412 -13.07 -44.76 59.56
N GLY A 413 -13.47 -45.44 60.65
CA GLY A 413 -12.85 -45.41 61.98
C GLY A 413 -13.74 -44.75 63.06
N ALA A 414 -14.63 -45.45 63.76
CA ALA A 414 -14.36 -46.38 64.89
C ALA A 414 -13.65 -45.74 66.10
N ALA A 415 -14.37 -45.59 67.22
CA ALA A 415 -14.03 -46.17 68.53
C ALA A 415 -14.90 -45.63 69.70
N LYS A 416 -15.58 -46.56 70.36
CA LYS A 416 -15.82 -46.71 71.81
C LYS A 416 -15.89 -45.45 72.71
N LYS A 417 -17.03 -45.29 73.40
CA LYS A 417 -17.22 -45.78 74.77
C LYS A 417 -18.69 -46.01 75.06
#